data_AF-A0AAW2IUL5-F1
#
_entry.id   AF-A0AAW2IUL5-F1
#
_cell.length_a   1.000
_cell.length_b   1.000
_cell.length_c   1.000
_cell.angle_alpha   90.00
_cell.angle_beta   90.00
_cell.angle_gamma   90.00
#
_symmetry.space_group_name_H-M   'P 1'
#
loop_
_entity.id
_entity.type
_entity.pdbx_description
1 polymer ?
#
loop_
_entity_poly.entity_id
_entity_poly.type
_entity_poly.pdbx_seq_one_letter_code
_entity_poly.pdbx_strand_id
1 'polypeptide(L)'
;MTAQHKRKMNDHENVQIWHARLDHISKDRIRRLVDSKNLEIDDLDHLPTCESCLKGKMTKKPFVGQSAITNGLLDLVHTDVYGPLSILARGGFARIDMARERGGSVK
;
A
#
# COMPACT_ATOMS: atom_id res chain seq x y z
N MET A 1 -51.72 -15.30 -0.31
CA MET A 1 -51.16 -13.99 -0.69
C MET A 1 -50.21 -13.55 0.42
N THR A 2 -48.93 -13.94 0.38
CA THR A 2 -47.96 -13.53 1.41
C THR A 2 -47.33 -12.21 0.99
N ALA A 3 -47.71 -11.12 1.67
CA ALA A 3 -47.08 -9.82 1.51
C ALA A 3 -45.60 -9.91 1.88
N GLN A 4 -44.73 -9.83 0.88
CA GLN A 4 -43.29 -9.69 1.08
C GLN A 4 -43.04 -8.37 1.79
N HIS A 5 -42.60 -8.45 3.04
CA HIS A 5 -42.06 -7.30 3.76
C HIS A 5 -40.71 -6.94 3.13
N LYS A 6 -40.74 -6.13 2.06
CA LYS A 6 -39.54 -5.53 1.50
C LYS A 6 -39.02 -4.52 2.53
N ARG A 7 -38.09 -4.95 3.38
CA ARG A 7 -37.34 -4.07 4.28
C ARG A 7 -36.65 -3.01 3.42
N LYS A 8 -37.13 -1.77 3.48
CA LYS A 8 -36.45 -0.62 2.92
C LYS A 8 -35.23 -0.38 3.81
N MET A 9 -34.04 -0.77 3.35
CA MET A 9 -32.80 -0.52 4.10
C MET A 9 -32.49 0.98 4.03
N ASN A 10 -31.91 1.53 5.11
CA ASN A 10 -31.47 2.92 5.12
C ASN A 10 -30.32 3.10 4.11
N ASP A 11 -30.26 4.21 3.38
CA ASP A 11 -29.26 4.42 2.31
C ASP A 11 -27.81 4.31 2.80
N HIS A 12 -27.55 4.74 4.03
CA HIS A 12 -26.25 4.60 4.69
C HIS A 12 -25.81 3.13 4.85
N GLU A 13 -26.74 2.25 5.21
CA GLU A 13 -26.48 0.81 5.32
C GLU A 13 -26.31 0.20 3.92
N ASN A 14 -26.99 0.76 2.91
CA ASN A 14 -26.94 0.27 1.53
C ASN A 14 -25.51 0.34 0.96
N VAL A 15 -24.83 1.49 1.08
CA VAL A 15 -23.44 1.65 0.60
C VAL A 15 -22.46 0.71 1.29
N GLN A 16 -22.51 0.62 2.61
CA GLN A 16 -21.57 -0.19 3.39
C GLN A 16 -21.70 -1.67 3.07
N ILE A 17 -22.94 -2.13 2.90
CA ILE A 17 -23.24 -3.51 2.55
C ILE A 17 -22.73 -3.84 1.15
N TRP A 18 -22.96 -2.97 0.17
CA TRP A 18 -22.45 -3.19 -1.18
C TRP A 18 -20.93 -3.12 -1.25
N HIS A 19 -20.31 -2.20 -0.51
CA HIS A 19 -18.86 -2.15 -0.37
C HIS A 19 -18.30 -3.48 0.15
N ALA A 20 -18.90 -4.06 1.19
CA ALA A 20 -18.48 -5.36 1.74
C ALA A 20 -18.76 -6.54 0.77
N ARG A 21 -19.96 -6.59 0.16
CA ARG A 21 -20.36 -7.66 -0.78
C ARG A 21 -19.51 -7.72 -2.03
N LEU A 22 -19.02 -6.57 -2.50
CA LEU A 22 -18.21 -6.45 -3.71
C LEU A 22 -16.70 -6.51 -3.40
N ASP A 23 -16.32 -7.12 -2.27
CA ASP A 23 -14.92 -7.29 -1.85
C ASP A 23 -14.16 -5.97 -1.64
N HIS A 24 -14.79 -5.06 -0.88
CA HIS A 24 -14.17 -3.83 -0.42
C HIS A 24 -13.66 -2.94 -1.56
N ILE A 25 -14.44 -2.83 -2.66
CA ILE A 25 -14.10 -1.96 -3.80
C ILE A 25 -14.11 -0.48 -3.42
N SER A 26 -13.37 0.33 -4.16
CA SER A 26 -13.29 1.78 -3.92
C SER A 26 -14.64 2.47 -4.10
N LYS A 27 -14.83 3.59 -3.39
CA LYS A 27 -16.01 4.47 -3.53
C LYS A 27 -16.24 4.87 -4.99
N ASP A 28 -15.17 5.19 -5.73
CA ASP A 28 -15.27 5.54 -7.15
C ASP A 28 -15.76 4.38 -8.02
N ARG A 29 -15.41 3.14 -7.66
CA ARG A 29 -15.92 1.97 -8.39
C ARG A 29 -17.40 1.73 -8.09
N ILE A 30 -17.84 1.96 -6.86
CA ILE A 30 -19.27 1.92 -6.50
C ILE A 30 -20.02 3.00 -7.28
N ARG A 31 -19.48 4.22 -7.38
CA ARG A 31 -20.08 5.32 -8.17
C ARG A 31 -20.32 4.93 -9.62
N ARG A 32 -19.31 4.35 -10.28
CA ARG A 32 -19.46 3.86 -11.66
C ARG A 32 -20.55 2.81 -11.82
N LEU A 33 -20.75 1.94 -10.83
CA LEU A 33 -21.80 0.92 -10.84
C LEU A 33 -23.21 1.49 -10.64
N VAL A 34 -23.32 2.59 -9.89
CA VAL A 34 -24.57 3.35 -9.76
C VAL A 34 -24.87 4.09 -11.07
N ASP A 35 -23.87 4.75 -11.65
CA ASP A 35 -24.01 5.48 -12.92
C ASP A 35 -24.42 4.53 -14.07
N SER A 36 -23.90 3.30 -14.09
CA SER A 36 -24.28 2.27 -15.05
C SER A 36 -25.61 1.55 -14.73
N LYS A 37 -26.34 2.01 -13.71
CA LYS A 37 -27.62 1.44 -13.23
C LYS A 37 -27.54 -0.03 -12.82
N ASN A 38 -26.36 -0.50 -12.40
CA ASN A 38 -26.18 -1.85 -11.86
C ASN A 38 -26.46 -1.93 -10.36
N LEU A 39 -26.42 -0.80 -9.66
CA LEU A 39 -26.71 -0.68 -8.23
C LEU A 39 -27.66 0.50 -8.00
N GLU A 40 -28.64 0.30 -7.12
CA GLU A 40 -29.53 1.36 -6.63
C GLU A 40 -29.05 1.79 -5.25
N ILE A 41 -28.28 2.87 -5.21
CA ILE A 41 -27.73 3.46 -4.00
C ILE A 41 -27.86 4.97 -4.14
N ASP A 42 -28.65 5.60 -3.27
CA ASP A 42 -28.94 7.02 -3.36
C ASP A 42 -27.86 7.89 -2.71
N ASP A 43 -27.10 7.35 -1.75
CA ASP A 43 -26.17 8.13 -0.94
C ASP A 43 -24.77 7.51 -0.82
N LEU A 44 -23.88 7.91 -1.73
CA LEU A 44 -22.48 7.47 -1.74
C LEU A 44 -21.58 8.22 -0.75
N ASP A 45 -22.02 9.37 -0.24
CA ASP A 45 -21.18 10.21 0.61
C ASP A 45 -20.99 9.67 2.01
N HIS A 46 -21.84 8.73 2.37
CA HIS A 46 -21.88 8.07 3.66
C HIS A 46 -21.10 6.74 3.75
N LEU A 47 -20.16 6.46 2.83
CA LEU A 47 -19.21 5.35 3.01
C LEU A 47 -18.23 5.71 4.16
N PRO A 48 -18.27 5.01 5.31
CA PRO A 48 -17.36 5.27 6.41
C PRO A 48 -15.95 4.79 6.04
N THR A 49 -14.98 5.21 6.83
CA THR A 49 -13.64 4.65 6.77
C THR A 49 -13.67 3.15 7.11
N CYS A 50 -13.25 2.31 6.17
CA CYS A 50 -13.23 0.87 6.33
C CYS A 50 -11.87 0.39 6.86
N GLU A 51 -11.86 -0.21 8.06
CA GLU A 51 -10.62 -0.66 8.72
C GLU A 51 -9.90 -1.76 7.93
N SER A 52 -10.62 -2.71 7.34
CA SER A 52 -10.02 -3.77 6.52
C SER A 52 -9.38 -3.20 5.25
N CYS A 53 -10.00 -2.21 4.62
CA CYS A 53 -9.40 -1.48 3.50
C CYS A 53 -8.14 -0.73 3.91
N LEU A 54 -8.16 -0.06 5.06
CA LEU A 54 -6.98 0.65 5.55
C LEU A 54 -5.81 -0.30 5.78
N LYS A 55 -6.06 -1.47 6.38
CA LYS A 55 -5.01 -2.46 6.66
C LYS A 55 -4.54 -3.20 5.41
N GLY A 56 -5.42 -3.43 4.43
CA GLY A 56 -5.12 -4.25 3.26
C GLY A 56 -4.81 -3.50 1.96
N LYS A 57 -5.36 -2.30 1.77
CA LYS A 57 -5.32 -1.55 0.49
C LYS A 57 -4.68 -0.18 0.59
N MET A 58 -4.47 0.37 1.79
CA MET A 58 -3.79 1.66 1.95
C MET A 58 -2.32 1.50 1.60
N THR A 59 -1.84 2.29 0.64
CA THR A 59 -0.42 2.36 0.31
C THR A 59 0.28 3.36 1.22
N LYS A 60 1.53 3.04 1.59
CA LYS A 60 2.37 4.00 2.30
C LYS A 60 2.66 5.18 1.38
N LYS A 61 2.63 6.41 1.91
CA LYS A 61 3.13 7.57 1.18
C LYS A 61 4.59 7.33 0.75
N PRO A 62 5.02 7.81 -0.42
CA PRO A 62 6.43 7.75 -0.80
C PRO A 62 7.30 8.33 0.32
N PHE A 63 8.43 7.69 0.57
CA PHE A 63 9.42 8.26 1.48
C PHE A 63 9.98 9.53 0.84
N VAL A 64 10.03 10.61 1.61
CA VAL A 64 10.82 11.79 1.20
C VAL A 64 12.28 11.39 1.38
N GLY A 65 12.97 11.13 0.28
CA GLY A 65 14.39 10.80 0.31
C GLY A 65 15.16 11.99 0.85
N GLN A 66 15.85 11.80 1.98
CA GLN A 66 16.90 12.70 2.42
C GLN A 66 18.23 12.07 1.99
N SER A 67 18.87 12.66 0.98
CA SER A 67 20.25 12.32 0.61
C SER A 67 21.19 13.33 1.24
N ALA A 68 22.21 12.85 1.94
CA ALA A 68 23.31 13.68 2.39
C ALA A 68 24.28 13.86 1.23
N ILE A 69 24.55 15.11 0.85
CA ILE A 69 25.61 15.46 -0.11
C ILE A 69 26.71 16.13 0.71
N THR A 70 27.93 15.62 0.58
CA THR A 70 29.10 16.13 1.31
C THR A 70 30.20 16.51 0.35
N ASN A 71 30.94 17.58 0.67
CA ASN A 71 31.95 18.17 -0.23
C ASN A 71 33.39 17.89 0.21
N GLY A 72 33.60 17.52 1.48
CA GLY A 72 34.90 17.14 2.01
C GLY A 72 35.27 15.69 1.71
N LEU A 73 36.57 15.43 1.70
CA LEU A 73 37.11 14.08 1.51
C LEU A 73 36.75 13.20 2.72
N LEU A 74 36.07 12.08 2.45
CA LEU A 74 35.59 11.10 3.47
C LEU A 74 34.49 11.61 4.41
N ASP A 75 33.81 12.72 4.08
CA ASP A 75 32.67 13.22 4.87
C ASP A 75 31.48 12.23 4.91
N LEU A 76 31.35 11.38 3.89
CA LEU A 76 30.32 10.33 3.82
C LEU A 76 30.89 9.06 3.19
N VAL A 77 30.80 7.94 3.92
CA VAL A 77 31.19 6.61 3.43
C VAL A 77 29.97 5.70 3.49
N HIS A 78 29.51 5.26 2.32
CA HIS A 78 28.44 4.26 2.21
C HIS A 78 29.08 2.89 1.91
N THR A 79 28.84 1.92 2.77
CA THR A 79 29.30 0.54 2.61
C THR A 79 28.13 -0.40 2.85
N ASP A 80 27.84 -1.24 1.86
CA ASP A 80 26.90 -2.35 2.01
C ASP A 80 27.67 -3.66 2.20
N VAL A 81 27.13 -4.58 2.99
CA VAL A 81 27.77 -5.87 3.30
C VAL A 81 27.02 -6.97 2.57
N TYR A 82 27.74 -7.66 1.68
CA TYR A 82 27.26 -8.89 1.08
C TYR A 82 27.70 -10.08 1.91
N GLY A 83 26.73 -10.94 2.23
CA GLY A 83 26.79 -11.95 3.30
C GLY A 83 27.85 -13.05 3.16
N PRO A 84 27.78 -14.07 4.04
CA PRO A 84 28.83 -15.07 4.16
C PRO A 84 28.95 -15.89 2.88
N LEU A 85 30.04 -15.66 2.18
CA LEU A 85 30.40 -16.37 0.97
C LEU A 85 30.74 -17.82 1.34
N SER A 86 30.43 -18.74 0.44
CA SER A 86 30.76 -20.17 0.60
C SER A 86 32.26 -20.45 0.71
N ILE A 87 33.09 -19.45 0.41
CA ILE A 87 34.53 -19.47 0.54
C ILE A 87 34.96 -18.86 1.87
N LEU A 88 35.73 -19.64 2.63
CA LEU A 88 36.31 -19.18 3.89
C LEU A 88 37.41 -18.16 3.64
N ALA A 89 37.53 -17.20 4.55
CA ALA A 89 38.67 -16.31 4.61
C ALA A 89 39.94 -17.09 5.01
N ARG A 90 41.11 -16.47 4.79
CA ARG A 90 42.37 -17.00 5.33
C ARG A 90 42.23 -17.13 6.86
N GLY A 91 42.39 -18.34 7.38
CA GLY A 91 42.17 -18.65 8.81
C GLY A 91 40.84 -19.33 9.14
N GLY A 92 39.99 -19.64 8.15
CA GLY A 92 38.80 -20.48 8.36
C GLY A 92 37.53 -19.75 8.83
N PHE A 93 37.54 -18.42 8.83
CA PHE A 93 36.37 -17.59 9.17
C PHE A 93 35.43 -17.42 7.97
N ALA A 94 34.14 -17.19 8.23
CA ALA A 94 33.18 -16.85 7.18
C ALA A 94 33.56 -15.51 6.52
N ARG A 95 33.60 -15.47 5.19
CA ARG A 95 34.01 -14.28 4.43
C ARG A 95 32.79 -13.44 4.06
N ILE A 96 32.85 -12.14 4.32
CA ILE A 96 31.88 -11.14 3.85
C ILE A 96 32.61 -10.15 2.94
N ASP A 97 31.98 -9.71 1.86
CA ASP A 97 32.55 -8.72 0.93
C ASP A 97 31.75 -7.42 1.06
N MET A 98 32.44 -6.27 1.00
CA MET A 98 31.76 -4.98 0.97
C MET A 98 31.43 -4.60 -0.47
N ALA A 99 30.15 -4.36 -0.75
CA ALA A 99 29.70 -3.81 -2.02
C ALA A 99 30.01 -2.31 -2.05
N ARG A 100 30.82 -1.90 -3.03
CA ARG A 100 31.07 -0.48 -3.29
C ARG A 100 29.95 0.06 -4.16
N GLU A 101 29.08 0.89 -3.60
CA GLU A 101 28.18 1.69 -4.41
C GLU A 101 29.00 2.76 -5.17
N ARG A 102 28.85 2.82 -6.49
CA ARG A 102 29.33 3.97 -7.26
C ARG A 102 28.38 5.10 -6.90
N GLY A 103 28.86 6.12 -6.20
CA GLY A 103 28.07 7.31 -5.84
C GLY A 103 27.23 7.77 -7.03
N GLY A 104 25.94 7.48 -6.96
CA GLY A 104 24.98 7.79 -8.01
C GLY A 104 24.63 9.26 -7.91
N SER A 105 25.03 10.05 -8.91
CA SER A 105 24.45 11.36 -9.13
C SER A 105 23.00 11.14 -9.56
N VAL A 106 22.07 11.35 -8.63
CA VAL A 106 20.64 11.40 -8.94
C VAL A 106 20.37 12.79 -9.49
N LYS A 107 20.02 12.87 -10.78
CA LYS A 107 19.45 14.06 -11.42
C LYS A 107 17.99 14.22 -11.04
#